data_AF-A0A852TLE5-F1
#
_entry.id   AF-A0A852TLE5-F1
#
_cell.length_a   1.000
_cell.length_b   1.000
_cell.length_c   1.000
_cell.angle_alpha   90.00
_cell.angle_beta   90.00
_cell.angle_gamma   90.00
#
_symmetry.space_group_name_H-M   'P 1'
#
loop_
_entity.id
_entity.type
_entity.pdbx_description
1 polymer ?
#
loop_
_entity_poly.entity_id
_entity_poly.type
_entity_poly.pdbx_seq_one_letter_code
_entity_poly.pdbx_strand_id
1 'polypeptide(L)'
;MSEQPKTANDHYDKVSLNLHKEELQVSKKWIETANVTVYKKSYTEEKQILVPVRREELIIEKKILNSEGETDKNIETIRIPLREDRIEVTLHPTLLEDVEIYKNQYEEIKQIIETLKEEKVHIETIGDVKLTVNNQLL
;
A
#
# COMPACT_ATOMS: atom_id res chain seq x y z
N MET A 1 26.78 14.47 -96.86
CA MET A 1 26.96 15.62 -95.93
C MET A 1 25.59 16.14 -95.53
N SER A 2 25.53 16.78 -94.36
CA SER A 2 24.40 17.43 -93.65
C SER A 2 23.26 16.54 -93.16
N GLU A 3 22.79 16.63 -91.92
CA GLU A 3 23.31 17.10 -90.63
C GLU A 3 22.22 16.63 -89.65
N GLN A 4 22.53 15.74 -88.70
CA GLN A 4 21.55 15.33 -87.70
C GLN A 4 21.29 16.51 -86.74
N PRO A 5 20.04 16.78 -86.35
CA PRO A 5 19.77 17.80 -85.34
C PRO A 5 20.40 17.38 -84.02
N LYS A 6 21.34 18.20 -83.54
CA LYS A 6 21.97 18.09 -82.22
C LYS A 6 20.87 18.09 -81.17
N THR A 7 20.72 16.95 -80.50
CA THR A 7 19.96 16.85 -79.25
C THR A 7 20.64 17.74 -78.23
N ALA A 8 20.03 18.89 -77.92
CA ALA A 8 20.43 19.70 -76.78
C ALA A 8 20.13 18.87 -75.52
N ASN A 9 21.20 18.37 -74.92
CA ASN A 9 21.11 17.64 -73.67
C ASN A 9 20.95 18.69 -72.56
N ASP A 10 19.71 19.10 -72.27
CA ASP A 10 19.40 20.00 -71.17
C ASP A 10 19.77 19.31 -69.85
N HIS A 11 20.96 19.62 -69.35
CA HIS A 11 21.38 19.25 -68.01
C HIS A 11 20.64 20.16 -67.02
N TYR A 12 19.61 19.61 -66.38
CA TYR A 12 19.00 20.24 -65.22
C TYR A 12 19.73 19.78 -63.97
N ASP A 13 20.37 20.71 -63.27
CA ASP A 13 20.88 20.46 -61.93
C ASP A 13 19.70 20.34 -60.97
N LYS A 14 19.39 19.11 -60.56
CA LYS A 14 18.30 18.81 -59.64
C LYS A 14 18.80 18.89 -58.19
N VAL A 15 18.22 19.80 -57.42
CA VAL A 15 18.40 19.87 -55.96
C VAL A 15 17.09 19.46 -55.28
N SER A 16 17.16 18.56 -54.30
CA SER A 16 16.01 18.13 -53.49
C SER A 16 16.23 18.48 -52.02
N LEU A 17 15.23 19.09 -51.40
CA LEU A 17 15.18 19.39 -49.96
C LEU A 17 14.11 18.51 -49.31
N ASN A 18 14.49 17.77 -48.27
CA ASN A 18 13.54 17.04 -47.42
C ASN A 18 13.20 17.93 -46.24
N LEU A 19 11.93 18.33 -46.13
CA LEU A 19 11.42 19.13 -45.02
C LEU A 19 10.82 18.20 -43.97
N HIS A 20 11.08 18.49 -42.69
CA HIS A 20 10.56 17.71 -41.57
C HIS A 20 9.59 18.52 -40.71
N LYS A 21 8.69 17.80 -40.04
CA LYS A 21 7.76 18.33 -39.05
C LYS A 21 7.80 17.44 -37.81
N GLU A 22 7.83 18.06 -36.65
CA GLU A 22 7.74 17.36 -35.37
C GLU A 22 6.29 17.11 -34.96
N GLU A 23 6.03 15.93 -34.40
CA GLU A 23 4.74 15.53 -33.83
C GLU A 23 4.91 15.16 -32.34
N LEU A 24 3.98 15.59 -31.50
CA LEU A 24 4.01 15.29 -30.06
C LEU A 24 3.27 13.99 -29.76
N GLN A 25 3.97 13.02 -29.16
CA GLN A 25 3.38 11.79 -28.63
C GLN A 25 3.54 11.72 -27.11
N VAL A 26 2.42 11.55 -26.39
CA VAL A 26 2.41 11.40 -24.93
C VAL A 26 2.06 9.96 -24.57
N SER A 27 2.84 9.35 -23.68
CA SER A 27 2.56 8.03 -23.11
C SER A 27 2.73 8.06 -21.58
N LYS A 28 2.01 7.18 -20.89
CA LYS A 28 2.07 7.05 -19.43
C LYS A 28 2.52 5.65 -19.07
N LYS A 29 3.33 5.55 -18.02
CA LYS A 29 3.71 4.28 -17.40
C LYS A 29 3.44 4.33 -15.91
N TRP A 30 3.04 3.20 -15.35
CA TRP A 30 2.95 3.05 -13.91
C TRP A 30 4.35 3.01 -13.30
N ILE A 31 4.54 3.77 -12.23
CA ILE A 31 5.73 3.69 -11.38
C ILE A 31 5.26 3.44 -9.96
N GLU A 32 5.99 2.60 -9.25
CA GLU A 32 5.78 2.36 -7.84
C GLU A 32 6.49 3.46 -7.04
N THR A 33 5.75 4.19 -6.23
CA THR A 33 6.29 5.33 -5.47
C THR A 33 6.55 5.01 -4.01
N ALA A 34 5.86 4.02 -3.44
CA ALA A 34 5.98 3.64 -2.05
C ALA A 34 5.43 2.22 -1.80
N ASN A 35 5.93 1.60 -0.73
CA ASN A 35 5.48 0.32 -0.22
C ASN A 35 5.04 0.46 1.24
N VAL A 36 3.91 -0.16 1.59
CA VAL A 36 3.37 -0.16 2.96
C VAL A 36 3.07 -1.60 3.37
N THR A 37 3.58 -1.99 4.54
CA THR A 37 3.31 -3.30 5.15
C THR A 37 2.42 -3.12 6.36
N VAL A 38 1.29 -3.83 6.39
CA VAL A 38 0.33 -3.79 7.50
C VAL A 38 0.37 -5.12 8.23
N TYR A 39 0.52 -5.09 9.55
CA TYR A 39 0.44 -6.27 10.38
C TYR A 39 -0.14 -5.94 11.76
N LYS A 40 -0.77 -6.93 12.37
CA LYS A 40 -1.25 -6.85 13.75
C LYS A 40 -0.15 -7.34 14.69
N LYS A 41 -0.02 -6.70 15.85
CA LYS A 41 0.79 -7.18 16.97
C LYS A 41 -0.09 -7.44 18.18
N SER A 42 0.11 -8.57 18.84
CA SER A 42 -0.59 -8.93 20.08
C SER A 42 0.29 -8.64 21.29
N TYR A 43 -0.33 -8.19 22.38
CA TYR A 43 0.31 -7.94 23.65
C TYR A 43 -0.47 -8.65 24.75
N THR A 44 0.24 -9.16 25.74
CA THR A 44 -0.34 -9.79 26.93
C THR A 44 -0.04 -8.92 28.13
N GLU A 45 -1.06 -8.69 28.96
CA GLU A 45 -0.97 -7.97 30.23
C GLU A 45 -1.30 -8.93 31.36
N GLU A 46 -0.51 -8.92 32.43
CA GLU A 46 -0.82 -9.65 33.66
C GLU A 46 -1.68 -8.80 34.58
N LYS A 47 -2.78 -9.35 35.09
CA LYS A 47 -3.64 -8.69 36.10
C LYS A 47 -3.75 -9.55 37.33
N GLN A 48 -3.58 -8.91 38.49
CA GLN A 48 -3.72 -9.55 39.79
C GLN A 48 -5.06 -9.13 40.42
N ILE A 49 -5.85 -10.13 40.85
CA ILE A 49 -7.12 -9.93 41.53
C ILE A 49 -7.09 -10.81 42.79
N LEU A 50 -7.44 -10.21 43.94
CA LEU A 50 -7.56 -10.93 45.20
C LEU A 50 -9.01 -11.40 45.37
N VAL A 51 -9.20 -12.71 45.42
CA VAL A 51 -10.52 -13.33 45.60
C VAL A 51 -10.55 -14.02 46.96
N PRO A 52 -11.41 -13.60 47.91
CA PRO A 52 -11.56 -14.31 49.18
C PRO A 52 -12.22 -15.66 48.93
N VAL A 53 -11.66 -16.72 49.53
CA VAL A 53 -12.20 -18.08 49.46
C VAL A 53 -12.56 -18.58 50.84
N ARG A 54 -13.67 -19.29 50.95
CA ARG A 54 -14.16 -19.89 52.20
C ARG A 54 -13.84 -21.38 52.22
N ARG A 55 -13.59 -21.88 53.43
CA ARG A 55 -13.52 -23.30 53.75
C ARG A 55 -14.39 -23.57 54.96
N GLU A 56 -15.18 -24.62 54.86
CA GLU A 56 -16.04 -25.10 55.91
C GLU A 56 -15.44 -26.38 56.49
N GLU A 57 -15.12 -26.36 57.77
CA GLU A 57 -14.57 -27.50 58.52
C GLU A 57 -15.53 -27.87 59.66
N LEU A 58 -15.80 -29.17 59.81
CA LEU A 58 -16.40 -29.71 61.02
C LEU A 58 -15.30 -29.91 62.06
N ILE A 59 -15.47 -29.31 63.24
CA ILE A 59 -14.54 -29.44 64.38
C ILE A 59 -15.21 -30.29 65.45
N ILE A 60 -14.57 -31.39 65.83
CA ILE A 60 -15.00 -32.26 66.93
C ILE A 60 -13.95 -32.19 68.03
N GLU A 61 -14.32 -31.69 69.21
CA GLU A 61 -13.47 -31.64 70.39
C GLU A 61 -13.87 -32.74 71.38
N LYS A 62 -12.96 -33.68 71.66
CA LYS A 62 -13.15 -34.74 72.64
C LYS A 62 -12.33 -34.43 73.90
N LYS A 63 -13.02 -34.24 75.01
CA LYS A 63 -12.41 -34.06 76.33
C LYS A 63 -12.30 -35.41 77.03
N ILE A 64 -11.11 -35.75 77.51
CA ILE A 64 -10.88 -36.96 78.32
C ILE A 64 -11.12 -36.60 79.79
N LEU A 65 -11.99 -37.33 80.47
CA LEU A 65 -12.30 -37.15 81.89
C LEU A 65 -11.63 -38.27 82.70
N ASN A 66 -10.91 -37.91 83.76
CA ASN A 66 -10.33 -38.87 84.69
C ASN A 66 -11.39 -39.31 85.72
N SER A 67 -11.17 -40.45 86.40
CA SER A 67 -12.12 -41.07 87.34
C SER A 67 -12.52 -40.23 88.57
N GLU A 68 -11.86 -39.10 88.79
CA GLU A 68 -12.12 -38.16 89.90
C GLU A 68 -12.83 -36.87 89.44
N GLY A 69 -13.24 -36.78 88.17
CA GLY A 69 -13.98 -35.63 87.65
C GLY A 69 -13.11 -34.38 87.39
N GLU A 70 -11.81 -34.44 87.65
CA GLU A 70 -10.86 -33.42 87.21
C GLU A 70 -10.58 -33.56 85.71
N THR A 71 -10.82 -32.48 84.96
CA THR A 71 -10.39 -32.37 83.56
C THR A 71 -8.87 -32.25 83.50
N ASP A 72 -8.19 -33.35 83.19
CA ASP A 72 -6.87 -33.26 82.60
C ASP A 72 -7.01 -32.56 81.25
N LYS A 73 -6.18 -31.57 80.98
CA LYS A 73 -6.31 -30.63 79.83
C LYS A 73 -6.01 -31.27 78.46
N ASN A 74 -6.19 -32.57 78.31
CA ASN A 74 -5.98 -33.30 77.07
C ASN A 74 -7.25 -33.24 76.22
N ILE A 75 -7.33 -32.22 75.35
CA ILE A 75 -8.38 -32.07 74.34
C ILE A 75 -7.86 -32.66 73.03
N GLU A 76 -8.52 -33.72 72.55
CA GLU A 76 -8.30 -34.26 71.22
C GLU A 76 -9.21 -33.51 70.24
N THR A 77 -8.64 -32.92 69.18
CA THR A 77 -9.40 -32.19 68.16
C THR A 77 -9.32 -32.91 66.82
N ILE A 78 -10.48 -33.24 66.24
CA ILE A 78 -10.59 -33.80 64.89
C ILE A 78 -11.20 -32.73 63.98
N ARG A 79 -10.56 -32.49 62.82
CA ARG A 79 -11.05 -31.56 61.80
C ARG A 79 -11.38 -32.31 60.52
N ILE A 80 -12.61 -32.16 60.02
CA ILE A 80 -13.07 -32.81 58.79
C ILE A 80 -13.47 -31.69 57.81
N PRO A 81 -12.79 -31.54 56.66
CA PRO A 81 -13.19 -30.57 55.65
C PRO A 81 -14.52 -31.00 55.02
N LEU A 82 -15.48 -30.08 54.94
CA LEU A 82 -16.80 -30.34 54.36
C LEU A 82 -16.90 -29.75 52.95
N ARG A 83 -16.55 -28.47 52.80
CA ARG A 83 -16.70 -27.70 51.56
C ARG A 83 -15.62 -26.63 51.42
N GLU A 84 -15.30 -26.29 50.19
CA GLU A 84 -14.36 -25.23 49.83
C GLU A 84 -14.87 -24.45 48.62
N ASP A 85 -14.61 -23.14 48.58
CA ASP A 85 -14.79 -22.35 47.38
C ASP A 85 -13.70 -22.70 46.35
N ARG A 86 -14.09 -22.82 45.08
CA ARG A 86 -13.18 -23.05 43.94
C ARG A 86 -13.25 -21.87 42.99
N ILE A 87 -12.10 -21.38 42.55
CA ILE A 87 -11.99 -20.27 41.61
C ILE A 87 -11.92 -20.82 40.19
N GLU A 88 -12.80 -20.32 39.32
CA GLU A 88 -12.74 -20.53 37.86
C GLU A 88 -12.51 -19.18 37.18
N VAL A 89 -11.56 -19.14 36.25
CA VAL A 89 -11.19 -17.91 35.52
C VAL A 89 -11.48 -18.12 34.04
N THR A 90 -12.35 -17.27 33.48
CA THR A 90 -12.68 -17.26 32.05
C THR A 90 -12.35 -15.89 31.46
N LEU A 91 -11.68 -15.88 30.30
CA LEU A 91 -11.40 -14.66 29.55
C LEU A 91 -12.41 -14.53 28.41
N HIS A 92 -13.08 -13.38 28.35
CA HIS A 92 -13.99 -13.06 27.25
C HIS A 92 -13.30 -12.10 26.26
N PRO A 93 -13.03 -12.54 25.01
CA PRO A 93 -12.45 -11.66 24.00
C PRO A 93 -13.45 -10.56 23.65
N THR A 94 -12.97 -9.32 23.56
CA THR A 94 -13.77 -8.15 23.18
C THR A 94 -13.12 -7.47 21.98
N LEU A 95 -13.95 -7.07 21.00
CA LEU A 95 -13.47 -6.28 19.86
C LEU A 95 -13.08 -4.89 20.35
N LEU A 96 -11.86 -4.47 20.04
CA LEU A 96 -11.37 -3.14 20.39
C LEU A 96 -11.69 -2.15 19.27
N GLU A 97 -11.20 -2.45 18.08
CA GLU A 97 -11.28 -1.57 16.91
C GLU A 97 -11.44 -2.41 15.64
N ASP A 98 -12.07 -1.81 14.64
CA ASP A 98 -12.14 -2.32 13.28
C ASP A 98 -11.42 -1.35 12.34
N VAL A 99 -10.52 -1.87 11.51
CA VAL A 99 -9.62 -1.06 10.67
C VAL A 99 -9.77 -1.50 9.24
N GLU A 100 -10.28 -0.59 8.40
CA GLU A 100 -10.46 -0.82 6.97
C GLU A 100 -9.38 -0.09 6.16
N ILE A 101 -8.84 -0.77 5.14
CA ILE A 101 -7.71 -0.28 4.35
C ILE A 101 -8.08 -0.32 2.88
N TYR A 102 -8.03 0.85 2.23
CA TYR A 102 -8.42 1.01 0.84
C TYR A 102 -7.31 1.63 0.02
N LYS A 103 -7.15 1.15 -1.20
CA LYS A 103 -6.36 1.81 -2.24
C LYS A 103 -7.30 2.60 -3.13
N ASN A 104 -7.16 3.91 -3.16
CA ASN A 104 -7.91 4.76 -4.07
C ASN A 104 -7.05 5.13 -5.28
N GLN A 105 -7.67 5.20 -6.45
CA GLN A 105 -7.06 5.70 -7.68
C GLN A 105 -7.86 6.90 -8.16
N TYR A 106 -7.17 8.02 -8.38
CA TYR A 106 -7.77 9.23 -8.93
C TYR A 106 -7.00 9.69 -10.17
N GLU A 107 -7.70 10.41 -11.03
CA GLU A 107 -7.11 11.03 -12.20
C GLU A 107 -6.78 12.48 -11.91
N GLU A 108 -5.62 12.91 -12.40
CA GLU A 108 -5.17 14.29 -12.35
C GLU A 108 -4.79 14.71 -13.77
N ILE A 109 -5.20 15.91 -14.19
CA ILE A 109 -4.82 16.47 -15.48
C ILE A 109 -3.51 17.22 -15.30
N LYS A 110 -2.47 16.81 -16.01
CA LYS A 110 -1.19 17.52 -16.08
C LYS A 110 -1.06 18.21 -17.42
N GLN A 111 -0.78 19.51 -17.38
CA GLN A 111 -0.52 20.28 -18.59
C GLN A 111 0.89 19.99 -19.11
N ILE A 112 0.99 19.65 -20.39
CA ILE A 112 2.25 19.47 -21.11
C ILE A 112 2.29 20.56 -22.19
N ILE A 113 3.35 21.37 -22.19
CA ILE A 113 3.56 22.44 -23.17
C ILE A 113 4.90 22.16 -23.83
N GLU A 114 4.87 21.97 -25.15
CA GLU A 114 6.06 21.72 -25.96
C GLU A 114 6.05 22.62 -27.21
N THR A 115 7.22 22.93 -27.74
CA THR A 115 7.37 23.68 -29.00
C THR A 115 7.73 22.71 -30.11
N LEU A 116 6.93 22.68 -31.18
CA LEU A 116 7.16 21.81 -32.33
C LEU A 116 7.75 22.61 -33.50
N LYS A 117 8.79 22.06 -34.12
CA LYS A 117 9.43 22.62 -35.31
C LYS A 117 8.73 22.13 -36.58
N GLU A 118 8.57 23.04 -37.54
CA GLU A 118 8.14 22.74 -38.91
C GLU A 118 9.08 23.45 -39.89
N GLU A 119 9.67 22.70 -40.80
CA GLU A 119 10.54 23.24 -41.84
C GLU A 119 9.71 23.64 -43.07
N LYS A 120 9.85 24.89 -43.53
CA LYS A 120 9.18 25.40 -44.72
C LYS A 120 10.22 25.86 -45.72
N VAL A 121 10.01 25.50 -46.99
CA VAL A 121 10.85 26.00 -48.08
C VAL A 121 10.59 27.48 -48.29
N HIS A 122 11.66 28.28 -48.34
CA HIS A 122 11.64 29.67 -48.73
C HIS A 122 12.67 29.88 -49.85
N ILE A 123 12.26 30.58 -50.91
CA ILE A 123 13.09 30.79 -52.10
C ILE A 123 13.27 32.29 -52.29
N GLU A 124 14.52 32.76 -52.19
CA GLU A 124 14.91 34.14 -52.49
C GLU A 124 15.77 34.16 -53.77
N THR A 125 15.53 35.13 -54.66
CA THR A 125 16.25 35.27 -55.93
C THR A 125 16.83 36.66 -56.10
N ILE A 126 17.98 36.79 -56.76
CA ILE A 126 18.61 38.06 -57.09
C ILE A 126 18.80 38.13 -58.61
N GLY A 127 18.32 39.21 -59.26
CA GLY A 127 18.37 39.40 -60.71
C GLY A 127 17.05 39.08 -61.44
N ASP A 128 17.06 39.04 -62.77
CA ASP A 128 15.88 38.70 -63.60
C ASP A 128 15.73 37.17 -63.71
N VAL A 129 15.08 36.57 -62.71
CA VAL A 129 14.89 35.11 -62.59
C VAL A 129 13.43 34.74 -62.89
N LYS A 130 13.22 33.87 -63.87
CA LYS A 130 11.89 33.31 -64.17
C LYS A 130 11.61 32.08 -63.30
N LEU A 131 10.88 32.27 -62.20
CA LEU A 131 10.43 31.20 -61.33
C LEU A 131 9.14 30.55 -61.85
N THR A 132 9.09 29.22 -61.89
CA THR A 132 7.87 28.45 -62.20
C THR A 132 7.58 27.53 -61.01
N VAL A 133 6.52 27.83 -60.24
CA VAL A 133 6.09 27.02 -59.10
C VAL A 133 4.89 26.18 -59.53
N ASN A 134 5.09 24.88 -59.70
CA ASN A 134 4.02 23.95 -60.02
C ASN A 134 3.49 23.35 -58.71
N ASN A 135 2.48 23.98 -58.13
CA ASN A 135 1.86 23.50 -56.89
C ASN A 135 0.75 22.50 -57.22
N GLN A 136 1.10 21.22 -57.41
CA GLN A 136 0.13 20.12 -57.41
C GLN A 136 0.31 19.29 -56.14
N LEU A 137 -0.43 19.66 -55.09
CA LEU A 137 -0.71 18.83 -53.93
C LEU A 137 -2.09 19.23 -53.41
N LEU A 138 -3.08 18.38 -53.68
CA LEU A 138 -4.30 18.21 -52.88
C LEU A 138 -4.06 16.99 -51.98
#